data_AF-A0A0W0UTW4-F1
#
_entry.id   AF-A0A0W0UTW4-F1
#
_cell.length_a   1.000
_cell.length_b   1.000
_cell.length_c   1.000
_cell.angle_alpha   90.00
_cell.angle_beta   90.00
_cell.angle_gamma   90.00
#
_symmetry.space_group_name_H-M   'P 1'
#
loop_
_entity.id
_entity.type
_entity.pdbx_description
1 polymer ?
#
loop_
_entity_poly.entity_id
_entity_poly.type
_entity_poly.pdbx_seq_one_letter_code
_entity_poly.pdbx_strand_id
1 'polypeptide(L)' 'MNALSDRIKQAITANQIVSLELNNGLKIDLNASEDIIRFLEGNGSDYLEVSNTNGSLLYNLNMTIAIKITGDLGSVP' A
#
# COMPACT_ATOMS: atom_id res chain seq x y z
N MET A 1 10.36 -10.71 2.58
CA MET A 1 9.52 -9.69 1.91
C MET A 1 9.44 -10.06 0.44
N ASN A 2 8.24 -10.12 -0.13
CA ASN A 2 8.02 -10.47 -1.53
C ASN A 2 8.24 -9.26 -2.48
N ALA A 3 8.34 -9.53 -3.78
CA ALA A 3 8.58 -8.49 -4.79
C ALA A 3 7.46 -7.42 -4.87
N LEU A 4 6.24 -7.74 -4.43
CA LEU A 4 5.12 -6.80 -4.39
C LEU A 4 5.30 -5.80 -3.23
N SER A 5 5.62 -6.30 -2.03
CA SER A 5 5.90 -5.49 -0.84
C SER A 5 7.04 -4.51 -1.09
N ASP A 6 8.13 -4.96 -1.73
CA ASP A 6 9.24 -4.09 -2.09
C ASP A 6 8.83 -3.01 -3.09
N ARG A 7 8.01 -3.35 -4.09
CA ARG A 7 7.53 -2.39 -5.10
C ARG A 7 6.61 -1.33 -4.50
N ILE A 8 5.70 -1.72 -3.61
CA ILE A 8 4.84 -0.79 -2.86
C ILE A 8 5.74 0.12 -2.01
N LYS A 9 6.69 -0.44 -1.26
CA LYS A 9 7.61 0.32 -0.42
C LYS A 9 8.41 1.37 -1.21
N GLN A 10 8.92 1.00 -2.39
CA GLN A 10 9.62 1.93 -3.28
C GLN A 10 8.73 3.08 -3.75
N ALA A 11 7.51 2.78 -4.19
CA ALA A 11 6.55 3.79 -4.64
C ALA A 11 6.15 4.76 -3.52
N ILE A 12 5.87 4.24 -2.33
CA ILE A 12 5.57 5.02 -1.12
C ILE A 12 6.75 5.92 -0.74
N THR A 13 7.98 5.40 -0.78
CA THR A 13 9.21 6.20 -0.51
C THR A 13 9.42 7.29 -1.56
N ALA A 14 8.93 7.09 -2.78
CA ALA A 14 8.96 8.06 -3.87
C ALA A 14 7.76 9.03 -3.87
N ASN A 15 6.96 9.08 -2.79
CA ASN A 15 5.75 9.89 -2.68
C ASN A 15 4.73 9.65 -3.81
N GLN A 16 4.68 8.44 -4.34
CA GLN A 16 3.71 8.04 -5.36
C GLN A 16 2.44 7.51 -4.69
N ILE A 17 1.31 7.71 -5.37
CA ILE A 17 0.04 7.11 -4.97
C ILE A 17 0.04 5.65 -5.39
N VAL A 18 -0.25 4.75 -4.46
CA VAL A 18 -0.37 3.32 -4.74
C VAL A 18 -1.81 2.86 -4.51
N SER A 19 -2.48 2.42 -5.56
CA SER A 19 -3.80 1.78 -5.48
C SER A 19 -3.65 0.27 -5.60
N LEU A 20 -4.19 -0.47 -4.63
CA LEU A 20 -4.27 -1.92 -4.61
C LEU A 20 -5.71 -2.37 -4.87
N GLU A 21 -5.90 -3.33 -5.77
CA GLU A 21 -7.18 -4.02 -5.96
C GLU A 21 -7.05 -5.44 -5.43
N LEU A 22 -7.94 -5.81 -4.51
CA LEU A 22 -7.97 -7.14 -3.90
C LEU A 22 -8.99 -8.05 -4.61
N ASN A 23 -8.78 -9.36 -4.50
CA ASN A 23 -9.64 -10.39 -5.11
C ASN A 23 -11.10 -10.41 -4.61
N ASN A 24 -11.39 -9.72 -3.50
CA ASN A 24 -12.74 -9.53 -2.96
C ASN A 24 -13.42 -8.25 -3.51
N GLY A 25 -12.79 -7.55 -4.46
CA GLY A 25 -13.28 -6.31 -5.07
C GLY A 25 -12.96 -5.05 -4.28
N LEU A 26 -12.27 -5.17 -3.12
CA LEU A 26 -11.88 -4.01 -2.32
C LEU A 26 -10.71 -3.28 -2.99
N LYS A 27 -10.80 -1.94 -3.01
CA LYS A 27 -9.74 -1.06 -3.51
C LYS A 27 -9.18 -0.25 -2.34
N ILE A 28 -7.85 -0.20 -2.26
CA ILE A 28 -7.11 0.49 -1.21
C ILE A 28 -6.23 1.51 -1.89
N ASP A 29 -6.42 2.78 -1.59
CA ASP A 29 -5.48 3.82 -1.97
C ASP A 29 -4.56 4.09 -0.78
N LEU A 30 -3.26 3.88 -0.99
CA LEU A 30 -2.23 4.12 0.00
C LEU A 30 -1.69 5.53 -0.20
N ASN A 31 -1.94 6.39 0.78
CA ASN A 31 -1.44 7.76 0.75
C ASN A 31 -0.34 7.95 1.79
N ALA A 32 0.92 7.87 1.37
CA ALA A 32 2.08 8.02 2.25
C ALA A 32 2.17 9.38 2.97
N SER A 33 1.51 10.42 2.46
CA SER A 33 1.54 11.76 3.07
C SER A 33 0.54 11.91 4.23
N GLU A 34 -0.47 11.04 4.30
CA GLU A 34 -1.56 11.10 5.27
C GLU A 34 -1.63 9.87 6.17
N ASP A 35 -1.18 8.71 5.66
CA ASP A 35 -1.27 7.42 6.32
C ASP A 35 0.11 6.93 6.82
N ILE A 36 0.11 6.27 7.99
CA ILE A 36 1.25 5.48 8.45
C ILE A 36 1.14 4.08 7.84
N ILE A 37 2.07 3.72 6.97
CA ILE A 37 2.09 2.45 6.26
C ILE A 37 3.19 1.56 6.84
N ARG A 38 2.83 0.37 7.35
CA ARG A 38 3.76 -0.63 7.87
C ARG A 38 3.64 -1.95 7.13
N PHE A 39 4.78 -2.51 6.74
CA PHE A 39 4.87 -3.83 6.15
C PHE A 39 5.15 -4.84 7.25
N LEU A 40 4.26 -5.83 7.39
CA LEU A 40 4.35 -6.89 8.37
C LEU A 40 4.58 -8.21 7.64
N GLU A 41 5.72 -8.84 7.90
CA GLU A 41 6.01 -10.17 7.37
C GLU A 41 5.34 -11.22 8.25
N GLY A 42 4.44 -12.02 7.68
CA GLY A 42 3.85 -13.19 8.32
C GLY A 42 4.45 -14.49 7.81
N ASN A 43 4.28 -15.58 8.57
CA ASN A 43 4.67 -16.94 8.17
C ASN A 43 3.83 -17.42 6.96
N GLY A 44 4.18 -16.97 5.76
CA GLY A 44 3.56 -17.38 4.48
C GLY A 44 2.69 -16.31 3.81
N SER A 45 2.55 -15.10 4.37
CA SER A 45 1.83 -13.99 3.74
C SER A 45 2.40 -12.66 4.20
N ASP A 46 2.58 -11.73 3.27
CA ASP A 46 2.93 -10.35 3.59
C ASP A 46 1.65 -9.55 3.86
N TYR A 47 1.66 -8.75 4.92
CA TYR A 47 0.55 -7.90 5.30
C TYR A 47 0.95 -6.42 5.27
N LEU A 48 -0.04 -5.58 5.00
CA LEU A 48 0.08 -4.14 5.00
C LEU A 48 -0.85 -3.57 6.07
N GLU A 49 -0.27 -2.98 7.10
CA GLU A 49 -1.01 -2.17 8.07
C GLU A 49 -1.03 -0.72 7.58
N VAL A 50 -2.22 -0.15 7.45
CA VAL A 50 -2.45 1.26 7.11
C VAL A 50 -3.17 1.90 8.28
N SER A 51 -2.51 2.84 8.95
CA SER A 51 -3.07 3.56 10.09
C SER A 51 -3.27 5.03 9.76
N ASN A 52 -4.49 5.53 10.01
CA ASN A 52 -4.87 6.93 9.84
C ASN A 52 -5.67 7.43 11.05
N THR A 53 -6.25 8.63 10.94
CA THR A 53 -7.05 9.25 12.02
C THR A 53 -8.31 8.46 12.39
N ASN A 54 -8.79 7.59 11.49
CA ASN A 54 -9.98 6.77 11.69
C ASN A 54 -9.66 5.39 12.28
N GLY A 55 -8.38 5.03 12.42
CA GLY A 55 -7.94 3.76 13.00
C GLY A 55 -6.87 3.06 12.17
N SER A 56 -6.63 1.79 12.48
CA SER A 56 -5.68 0.93 11.76
C SER A 56 -6.42 -0.20 11.05
N LEU A 57 -6.09 -0.43 9.77
CA LEU A 57 -6.59 -1.53 8.96
C LEU A 57 -5.44 -2.40 8.49
N LEU A 58 -5.65 -3.72 8.53
CA LEU A 58 -4.66 -4.71 8.11
C LEU A 58 -5.14 -5.41 6.83
N TYR A 59 -4.30 -5.38 5.80
CA TYR A 59 -4.58 -5.96 4.49
C TYR A 59 -3.61 -7.10 4.18
N ASN A 60 -4.12 -8.22 3.68
CA ASN A 60 -3.29 -9.32 3.21
C ASN A 60 -2.89 -9.09 1.75
N LEU A 61 -1.58 -8.92 1.47
CA LEU A 61 -1.07 -8.63 0.12
C LEU A 61 -1.20 -9.82 -0.83
N ASN A 62 -1.39 -11.05 -0.33
CA ASN A 62 -1.69 -12.20 -1.19
C ASN A 62 -3.09 -12.12 -1.82
N MET A 63 -3.95 -11.25 -1.31
CA MET A 63 -5.25 -10.99 -1.93
C MET A 63 -5.15 -9.97 -3.07
N THR A 64 -4.02 -9.29 -3.26
CA THR A 64 -3.85 -8.29 -4.31
C THR A 64 -3.82 -8.93 -5.68
N ILE A 65 -4.77 -8.54 -6.54
CA ILE A 65 -4.88 -8.99 -7.94
C ILE A 65 -4.35 -7.97 -8.93
N ALA A 66 -4.36 -6.69 -8.55
CA ALA A 66 -3.79 -5.62 -9.36
C ALA A 66 -3.20 -4.52 -8.47
N ILE A 67 -2.16 -3.87 -9.00
CA ILE A 67 -1.54 -2.69 -8.41
C ILE A 67 -1.44 -1.62 -9.48
N LYS A 68 -1.86 -0.41 -9.12
CA LYS A 68 -1.67 0.79 -9.94
C LYS A 68 -0.84 1.78 -9.14
N ILE A 69 0.23 2.27 -9.76
CA ILE A 69 1.11 3.27 -9.17
C ILE A 69 1.01 4.50 -10.06
N THR A 70 0.51 5.60 -9.51
CA THR A 70 0.38 6.88 -10.20
C THR A 70 1.43 7.86 -9.67
N GLY A 71 2.10 8.53 -10.60
CA GLY A 71 3.20 9.45 -10.29
C GLY A 71 2.76 10.64 -9.43
N ASP A 72 3.73 11.12 -8.65
CA ASP A 72 3.77 12.28 -7.74
C ASP A 72 2.43 12.87 -7.27
N LEU A 73 2.22 12.91 -5.95
CA LEU A 73 1.12 13.62 -5.28
C LEU A 73 1.10 15.13 -5.54
N GLY A 74 2.05 15.63 -6.32
CA GLY A 74 2.13 16.99 -6.83
C GLY A 74 3.44 17.60 -6.39
N SER A 75 4.38 17.72 -7.32
CA SER A 75 5.27 18.87 -7.32
C SER A 75 4.39 20.07 -7.65
N VAL A 76 3.96 20.79 -6.62
CA VAL A 76 3.38 22.12 -6.79
C VAL A 76 4.50 22.99 -7.40
N PRO A 77 4.36 23.53 -8.62
CA PRO A 77 5.31 24.51 -9.15
C PRO A 77 5.23 25.83 -8.38
#